data_AF-A0A950FWT1-F1
#
_entry.id   AF-A0A950FWT1-F1
#
_cell.length_a   1.000
_cell.length_b   1.000
_cell.length_c   1.000
_cell.angle_alpha   90.00
_cell.angle_beta   90.00
_cell.angle_gamma   90.00
#
_symmetry.space_group_name_H-M   'P 1'
#
loop_
_entity.id
_entity.type
_entity.pdbx_description
1 polymer ?
#
loop_
_entity_poly.entity_id
_entity_poly.type
_entity_poly.pdbx_seq_one_letter_code
_entity_poly.pdbx_strand_id
1 'polypeptide(L)'
;MAENDASTTVFVERMPRAPLVWNNHSMAWISDRIAGIVENKAPRWWWVSIAITASVAGFGLFCIFYLLFTGVGVWGNNIPIAWAWGITNFVFWIGIGHAGTLISAILHLCRQKWRTSINRAAEAMTLFAVICAGIFPGIHVGRIWMVWFMAPVPNPNWIWPNFRSPLMWDVFAVSTYFTVSVLFWYLGLVPDLATMRDRAKGRVARAVYWVLSFGWRGGNRQWRHYEMAYLVLAGISTPLVLSVHSTVSFDFATSVLPGWHTTIFPPYFVAGAIFGGFAMVLTLMLPARSLYKLQDVFTWDHIDVMCKLLLLTGSIVGYAYCMEFFVAFYGANPFERFAFLNRYFGPYWWASWTMFACNVIMPQLMWVRAFRRNWVMVFFVSMCANAGMWFERFVIFVISLHRDFLPSAWRMYYPTWVDVFTFAGTFGIFLTLFLLFIRFLPMVAMSEVKGVLPEADPHYYPPTEGGGEETVKEIHA
;
A
#
# COMPACT_ATOMS: atom_id res chain seq x y z
N MET A 1 11.46 21.67 61.75
CA MET A 1 10.68 20.68 60.99
C MET A 1 10.04 21.39 59.81
N ALA A 2 10.77 21.47 58.70
CA ALA A 2 10.25 21.91 57.41
C ALA A 2 10.96 20.99 56.40
N GLU A 3 10.25 19.96 55.96
CA GLU A 3 10.75 19.00 54.98
C GLU A 3 10.78 19.66 53.60
N ASN A 4 11.97 19.63 53.00
CA ASN A 4 12.21 19.92 51.60
C ASN A 4 11.64 18.76 50.77
N ASP A 5 10.43 18.94 50.22
CA ASP A 5 9.92 18.07 49.15
C ASP A 5 10.52 18.51 47.80
N ALA A 6 11.82 18.27 47.64
CA ALA A 6 12.49 18.31 46.35
C ALA A 6 12.07 17.06 45.56
N SER A 7 10.88 17.11 44.94
CA SER A 7 10.45 16.12 43.96
C SER A 7 11.45 16.13 42.79
N THR A 8 12.40 15.21 42.86
CA THR A 8 13.43 15.00 41.85
C THR A 8 12.73 14.45 40.63
N THR A 9 12.48 15.30 39.62
CA THR A 9 12.03 14.85 38.31
C THR A 9 13.14 14.03 37.71
N VAL A 10 13.09 12.71 37.92
CA VAL A 10 13.93 11.75 37.22
C VAL A 10 13.62 11.90 35.74
N PHE A 11 14.44 12.65 35.01
CA PHE A 11 14.51 12.56 33.57
C PHE A 11 14.91 11.12 33.27
N VAL A 12 13.93 10.27 33.01
CA VAL A 12 14.18 8.94 32.48
C VAL A 12 14.96 9.17 31.20
N GLU A 13 16.26 8.91 31.27
CA GLU A 13 17.20 8.98 30.15
C GLU A 13 16.68 7.97 29.11
N ARG A 14 15.82 8.46 28.21
CA ARG A 14 15.28 7.64 27.13
C ARG A 14 16.49 7.18 26.35
N MET A 15 16.74 5.88 26.34
CA MET A 15 17.76 5.26 25.50
C MET A 15 17.83 6.00 24.16
N PRO A 16 18.99 6.56 23.78
CA PRO A 16 19.09 7.41 22.62
C PRO A 16 18.61 6.64 21.40
N ARG A 17 17.52 7.11 20.79
CA ARG A 17 16.99 6.51 19.56
C ARG A 17 18.00 6.78 18.46
N ALA A 18 18.25 5.78 17.62
CA ALA A 18 19.08 5.96 16.44
C ALA A 18 18.53 7.11 15.57
N PRO A 19 19.40 7.99 15.03
CA PRO A 19 18.96 9.08 14.20
C PRO A 19 18.31 8.55 12.92
N LEU A 20 17.16 9.13 12.57
CA LEU A 20 16.40 8.72 11.38
C LEU A 20 17.06 9.18 10.08
N VAL A 21 17.84 10.26 10.13
CA VAL A 21 18.67 10.74 9.02
C VAL A 21 20.12 10.56 9.42
N TRP A 22 20.91 9.89 8.59
CA TRP A 22 22.34 9.68 8.86
C TRP A 22 23.18 10.89 8.46
N ASN A 23 24.42 10.91 8.96
CA ASN A 23 25.46 11.90 8.61
C ASN A 23 25.15 13.36 8.97
N ASN A 24 24.19 13.62 9.87
CA ASN A 24 23.84 14.97 10.37
C ASN A 24 23.69 16.02 9.25
N HIS A 25 22.96 15.66 8.19
CA HIS A 25 22.72 16.56 7.07
C HIS A 25 21.84 17.76 7.46
N SER A 26 22.17 18.94 6.92
CA SER A 26 21.39 20.16 7.14
C SER A 26 20.04 20.14 6.40
N MET A 27 19.09 20.97 6.84
CA MET A 27 17.80 21.14 6.15
C MET A 27 17.94 21.54 4.66
N ALA A 28 18.99 22.30 4.33
CA ALA A 28 19.26 22.71 2.95
C ALA A 28 19.63 21.50 2.08
N TRP A 29 20.52 20.63 2.58
CA TRP A 29 20.95 19.41 1.90
C TRP A 29 19.77 18.50 1.56
N ILE A 30 18.81 18.33 2.48
CA ILE A 30 17.61 17.51 2.24
C ILE A 30 16.79 18.06 1.06
N SER A 31 16.63 19.37 1.01
CA SER A 31 15.93 20.05 -0.08
C SER A 31 16.64 19.85 -1.41
N ASP A 32 17.95 20.08 -1.44
CA ASP A 32 18.77 19.94 -2.64
C ASP A 32 18.80 18.50 -3.14
N ARG A 33 18.89 17.53 -2.22
CA ARG A 33 18.95 16.11 -2.55
C ARG A 33 17.64 15.61 -3.14
N ILE A 34 16.51 15.93 -2.51
CA ILE A 34 15.19 15.44 -2.94
C ILE A 34 14.71 16.20 -4.17
N ALA A 35 14.78 17.54 -4.17
CA ALA A 35 14.40 18.34 -5.34
C ALA A 35 15.31 18.06 -6.54
N GLY A 36 16.59 17.77 -6.28
CA GLY A 36 17.56 17.38 -7.31
C GLY A 36 17.15 16.14 -8.12
N ILE A 37 16.34 15.22 -7.58
CA ILE A 37 15.81 14.08 -8.34
C ILE A 37 14.90 14.56 -9.48
N VAL A 38 14.09 15.59 -9.21
CA VAL A 38 13.12 16.17 -10.14
C VAL A 38 13.77 17.24 -11.03
N GLU A 39 14.74 18.01 -10.53
CA GLU A 39 15.39 19.07 -11.28
C GLU A 39 16.40 18.55 -12.31
N ASN A 40 17.12 17.48 -11.98
CA ASN A 40 18.15 16.94 -12.87
C ASN A 40 17.55 16.25 -14.10
N LYS A 41 18.39 16.10 -15.13
CA LYS A 41 18.01 15.34 -16.33
C LYS A 41 17.72 13.88 -15.94
N ALA A 42 16.65 13.33 -16.49
CA ALA A 42 16.29 11.94 -16.26
C ALA A 42 17.44 11.02 -16.71
N PRO A 43 17.86 10.06 -15.88
CA PRO A 43 18.92 9.13 -16.25
C PRO A 43 18.47 8.20 -17.39
N ARG A 44 19.43 7.64 -18.15
CA ARG A 44 19.13 6.78 -19.30
C ARG A 44 18.27 5.57 -18.94
N TRP A 45 18.49 4.97 -17.76
CA TRP A 45 17.69 3.84 -17.30
C TRP A 45 16.20 4.20 -17.16
N TRP A 46 15.87 5.44 -16.77
CA TRP A 46 14.47 5.86 -16.61
C TRP A 46 13.75 5.86 -17.96
N TRP A 47 14.41 6.32 -19.03
CA TRP A 47 13.87 6.28 -20.38
C TRP A 47 13.66 4.86 -20.92
N VAL A 48 14.57 3.94 -20.60
CA VAL A 48 14.41 2.52 -20.95
C VAL A 48 13.25 1.90 -20.16
N SER A 49 13.22 2.14 -18.84
CA SER A 49 12.16 1.61 -17.97
C SER A 49 10.78 2.13 -18.37
N ILE A 50 10.62 3.45 -18.61
CA ILE A 50 9.33 4.02 -18.99
C ILE A 50 8.88 3.51 -20.36
N ALA A 51 9.79 3.31 -21.33
CA ALA A 51 9.45 2.76 -22.62
C ALA A 51 8.94 1.30 -22.50
N ILE A 52 9.59 0.47 -21.69
CA ILE A 52 9.17 -0.91 -21.43
C ILE A 52 7.82 -0.93 -20.71
N THR A 53 7.68 -0.20 -19.60
CA THR A 53 6.45 -0.21 -18.80
C THR A 53 5.28 0.38 -19.56
N ALA A 54 5.49 1.44 -20.35
CA ALA A 54 4.46 2.04 -21.19
C ALA A 54 4.06 1.13 -22.35
N SER A 55 4.99 0.36 -22.92
CA SER A 55 4.67 -0.64 -23.95
C SER A 55 3.80 -1.77 -23.38
N VAL A 56 4.16 -2.28 -22.19
CA VAL A 56 3.35 -3.28 -21.48
C VAL A 56 1.98 -2.72 -21.11
N ALA A 57 1.92 -1.47 -20.63
CA ALA A 57 0.66 -0.77 -20.35
C ALA A 57 -0.21 -0.63 -21.60
N GLY A 58 0.39 -0.23 -22.73
CA GLY A 58 -0.29 -0.11 -24.03
C GLY A 58 -0.86 -1.44 -24.51
N PHE A 59 -0.12 -2.53 -24.33
CA PHE A 59 -0.63 -3.87 -24.64
C PHE A 59 -1.76 -4.30 -23.69
N GLY A 60 -1.70 -3.93 -22.42
CA GLY A 60 -2.79 -4.09 -21.47
C GLY A 60 -4.06 -3.36 -21.89
N LEU A 61 -3.92 -2.08 -22.29
CA LEU A 61 -5.04 -1.29 -22.81
C LEU A 61 -5.61 -1.87 -24.10
N PHE A 62 -4.77 -2.45 -24.96
CA PHE A 62 -5.21 -3.21 -26.13
C PHE A 62 -6.03 -4.45 -25.74
N CYS A 63 -5.60 -5.22 -24.74
CA CYS A 63 -6.36 -6.36 -24.23
C CYS A 63 -7.72 -5.93 -23.66
N ILE A 64 -7.77 -4.81 -22.94
CA ILE A 64 -9.02 -4.22 -22.46
C ILE A 64 -9.91 -3.79 -23.64
N PHE A 65 -9.35 -3.10 -24.62
CA PHE A 65 -10.10 -2.70 -25.81
C PHE A 65 -10.68 -3.93 -26.52
N TYR A 66 -9.87 -4.98 -26.75
CA TYR A 66 -10.34 -6.23 -27.33
C TYR A 66 -11.49 -6.87 -26.54
N LEU A 67 -11.36 -6.94 -25.21
CA LEU A 67 -12.39 -7.43 -24.29
C LEU A 67 -13.71 -6.64 -24.44
N LEU A 68 -13.66 -5.32 -24.58
CA LEU A 68 -14.85 -4.49 -24.71
C LEU A 68 -15.63 -4.74 -26.01
N PHE A 69 -14.93 -5.00 -27.12
CA PHE A 69 -15.58 -5.22 -28.43
C PHE A 69 -16.03 -6.66 -28.64
N THR A 70 -15.35 -7.64 -28.06
CA THR A 70 -15.64 -9.07 -28.25
C THR A 70 -16.46 -9.68 -27.10
N GLY A 71 -16.47 -9.03 -25.94
CA GLY A 71 -17.20 -9.44 -24.75
C GLY A 71 -16.37 -10.23 -23.74
N VAL A 72 -16.93 -10.37 -22.54
CA VAL A 72 -16.26 -10.96 -21.36
C VAL A 72 -15.90 -12.44 -21.54
N GLY A 73 -16.54 -13.14 -22.49
CA GLY A 73 -16.26 -14.55 -22.80
C GLY A 73 -14.88 -14.83 -23.40
N VAL A 74 -14.09 -13.79 -23.70
CA VAL A 74 -12.68 -13.91 -24.09
C VAL A 74 -11.78 -14.30 -22.91
N TRP A 75 -12.18 -13.97 -21.69
CA TRP A 75 -11.54 -14.52 -20.51
C TRP A 75 -11.91 -15.98 -20.31
N GLY A 76 -11.06 -16.72 -19.60
CA GLY A 76 -11.25 -18.15 -19.31
C GLY A 76 -12.40 -18.47 -18.34
N ASN A 77 -13.21 -17.46 -17.97
CA ASN A 77 -14.33 -17.62 -17.06
C ASN A 77 -15.34 -18.62 -17.63
N ASN A 78 -15.89 -19.46 -16.76
CA ASN A 78 -16.93 -20.41 -17.13
C ASN A 78 -17.98 -20.49 -16.02
N ILE A 79 -19.07 -21.20 -16.24
CA ILE A 79 -19.96 -21.59 -15.13
C ILE A 79 -19.49 -22.98 -14.68
N PRO A 80 -19.09 -23.15 -13.41
CA PRO A 80 -19.42 -22.35 -12.23
C PRO A 80 -18.42 -21.23 -11.87
N ILE A 81 -17.23 -21.19 -12.47
CA ILE A 81 -16.15 -20.26 -12.12
C ILE A 81 -16.32 -18.92 -12.85
N ALA A 82 -17.38 -18.20 -12.48
CA ALA A 82 -17.72 -16.92 -13.10
C ALA A 82 -16.70 -15.82 -12.78
N TRP A 83 -15.97 -15.99 -11.67
CA TRP A 83 -14.92 -15.09 -11.21
C TRP A 83 -13.60 -15.83 -11.01
N ALA A 84 -12.55 -15.33 -11.67
CA ALA A 84 -11.19 -15.83 -11.54
C ALA A 84 -10.19 -14.67 -11.53
N TRP A 85 -9.40 -14.48 -12.59
CA TRP A 85 -8.32 -13.49 -12.62
C TRP A 85 -8.81 -12.05 -12.43
N GLY A 86 -9.95 -11.67 -13.02
CA GLY A 86 -10.50 -10.31 -12.88
C GLY A 86 -10.67 -9.88 -11.41
N ILE A 87 -11.42 -10.65 -10.62
CA ILE A 87 -11.63 -10.34 -9.20
C ILE A 87 -10.36 -10.57 -8.38
N THR A 88 -9.56 -11.59 -8.71
CA THR A 88 -8.27 -11.87 -8.05
C THR A 88 -7.37 -10.64 -8.11
N ASN A 89 -7.25 -10.04 -9.30
CA ASN A 89 -6.43 -8.88 -9.55
C ASN A 89 -7.02 -7.61 -8.93
N PHE A 90 -8.35 -7.44 -8.93
CA PHE A 90 -9.02 -6.35 -8.22
C PHE A 90 -8.65 -6.33 -6.74
N VAL A 91 -8.86 -7.45 -6.02
CA VAL A 91 -8.60 -7.54 -4.59
C VAL A 91 -7.10 -7.45 -4.29
N PHE A 92 -6.24 -7.98 -5.18
CA PHE A 92 -4.80 -7.82 -5.09
C PHE A 92 -4.36 -6.35 -5.14
N TRP A 93 -4.84 -5.60 -6.13
CA TRP A 93 -4.49 -4.19 -6.30
C TRP A 93 -5.07 -3.29 -5.19
N ILE A 94 -6.32 -3.51 -4.77
CA ILE A 94 -6.88 -2.82 -3.59
C ILE A 94 -6.05 -3.13 -2.34
N GLY A 95 -5.70 -4.41 -2.15
CA GLY A 95 -4.87 -4.86 -1.04
C GLY A 95 -3.53 -4.13 -0.96
N ILE A 96 -2.81 -4.03 -2.08
CA ILE A 96 -1.56 -3.24 -2.18
C ILE A 96 -1.81 -1.77 -1.82
N GLY A 97 -2.94 -1.21 -2.27
CA GLY A 97 -3.31 0.17 -2.01
C GLY A 97 -3.35 0.52 -0.52
N HIS A 98 -3.80 -0.39 0.33
CA HIS A 98 -4.02 -0.11 1.75
C HIS A 98 -2.77 0.19 2.57
N ALA A 99 -1.61 -0.39 2.24
CA ALA A 99 -0.40 -0.15 3.04
C ALA A 99 0.07 1.29 2.97
N GLY A 100 -0.09 1.99 1.85
CA GLY A 100 0.34 3.37 1.74
C GLY A 100 -0.43 4.29 2.69
N THR A 101 -1.76 4.16 2.72
CA THR A 101 -2.63 4.86 3.67
C THR A 101 -2.41 4.43 5.11
N LEU A 102 -2.04 3.18 5.39
CA LEU A 102 -1.66 2.77 6.74
C LEU A 102 -0.36 3.45 7.18
N ILE A 103 0.66 3.46 6.33
CA ILE A 103 1.95 4.09 6.61
C ILE A 103 1.78 5.59 6.84
N SER A 104 0.88 6.24 6.12
CA SER A 104 0.72 7.68 6.20
C SER A 104 -0.30 8.14 7.24
N ALA A 105 -1.39 7.41 7.47
CA ALA A 105 -2.43 7.76 8.45
C ALA A 105 -2.21 7.09 9.83
N ILE A 106 -2.16 5.75 9.89
CA ILE A 106 -2.09 5.02 11.18
C ILE A 106 -0.78 5.34 11.90
N LEU A 107 0.36 5.30 11.19
CA LEU A 107 1.64 5.64 11.82
C LEU A 107 1.73 7.12 12.22
N HIS A 108 0.99 8.00 11.53
CA HIS A 108 0.88 9.41 11.95
C HIS A 108 0.10 9.54 13.26
N LEU A 109 -1.03 8.85 13.40
CA LEU A 109 -1.80 8.79 14.65
C LEU A 109 -0.97 8.18 15.79
N CYS A 110 -0.18 7.14 15.52
CA CYS A 110 0.76 6.54 16.47
C CYS A 110 2.03 7.37 16.71
N ARG A 111 2.12 8.59 16.14
CA ARG A 111 3.26 9.52 16.23
C ARG A 111 4.62 8.88 15.92
N GLN A 112 4.64 7.96 14.96
CA GLN A 112 5.86 7.27 14.55
C GLN A 112 6.65 8.15 13.57
N LYS A 113 7.78 8.70 14.02
CA LYS A 113 8.60 9.63 13.24
C LYS A 113 9.30 9.00 12.02
N TRP A 114 9.53 7.68 12.01
CA TRP A 114 10.23 7.00 10.90
C TRP A 114 9.43 6.96 9.59
N ARG A 115 8.11 7.18 9.62
CA ARG A 115 7.28 7.15 8.40
C ARG A 115 7.63 8.26 7.40
N THR A 116 8.23 9.37 7.86
CA THR A 116 8.38 10.62 7.09
C THR A 116 9.26 10.48 5.84
N SER A 117 10.15 9.48 5.81
CA SER A 117 11.02 9.20 4.66
C SER A 117 10.33 8.36 3.57
N ILE A 118 9.17 7.77 3.86
CA ILE A 118 8.50 6.76 3.00
C ILE A 118 7.06 7.16 2.65
N ASN A 119 6.40 7.92 3.52
CA ASN A 119 4.98 8.25 3.42
C ASN A 119 4.54 8.69 2.02
N ARG A 120 5.28 9.59 1.38
CA ARG A 120 4.91 10.15 0.08
C ARG A 120 4.93 9.12 -1.05
N ALA A 121 5.98 8.30 -1.10
CA ALA A 121 6.07 7.22 -2.06
C ALA A 121 4.99 6.15 -1.82
N ALA A 122 4.68 5.88 -0.54
CA ALA A 122 3.65 4.93 -0.16
C ALA A 122 2.24 5.44 -0.49
N GLU A 123 1.93 6.72 -0.25
CA GLU A 123 0.68 7.35 -0.65
C GLU A 123 0.52 7.36 -2.19
N ALA A 124 1.57 7.67 -2.95
CA ALA A 124 1.52 7.61 -4.41
C ALA A 124 1.28 6.17 -4.91
N MET A 125 1.94 5.18 -4.28
CA MET A 125 1.70 3.76 -4.53
C MET A 125 0.22 3.41 -4.33
N THR A 126 -0.42 3.90 -3.25
CA THR A 126 -1.86 3.70 -3.03
C THR A 126 -2.68 4.19 -4.21
N LEU A 127 -2.47 5.42 -4.66
CA LEU A 127 -3.25 6.01 -5.73
C LEU A 127 -3.16 5.21 -7.03
N PHE A 128 -1.95 4.82 -7.42
CA PHE A 128 -1.74 4.06 -8.66
C PHE A 128 -2.28 2.64 -8.55
N ALA A 129 -2.17 2.01 -7.37
CA ALA A 129 -2.76 0.70 -7.12
C ALA A 129 -4.29 0.76 -7.18
N VAL A 130 -4.92 1.78 -6.60
CA VAL A 130 -6.38 1.97 -6.65
C VAL A 130 -6.88 2.26 -8.08
N ILE A 131 -6.11 3.01 -8.89
CA ILE A 131 -6.42 3.19 -10.32
C ILE A 131 -6.40 1.84 -11.04
N CYS A 132 -5.37 1.01 -10.80
CA CYS A 132 -5.28 -0.31 -11.41
C CYS A 132 -6.39 -1.25 -10.92
N ALA A 133 -6.75 -1.17 -9.64
CA ALA A 133 -7.89 -1.91 -9.09
C ALA A 133 -9.20 -1.49 -9.75
N GLY A 134 -9.49 -0.20 -9.85
CA GLY A 134 -10.75 0.35 -10.36
C GLY A 134 -11.04 0.00 -11.82
N ILE A 135 -10.01 -0.37 -12.59
CA ILE A 135 -10.18 -0.92 -13.94
C ILE A 135 -11.03 -2.19 -13.90
N PHE A 136 -10.76 -3.11 -12.98
CA PHE A 136 -11.38 -4.43 -12.96
C PHE A 136 -12.91 -4.38 -12.76
N PRO A 137 -13.47 -3.71 -11.74
CA PRO A 137 -14.92 -3.50 -11.59
C PRO A 137 -15.58 -2.91 -12.85
N GLY A 138 -14.88 -2.02 -13.55
CA GLY A 138 -15.36 -1.43 -14.80
C GLY A 138 -15.41 -2.43 -15.96
N ILE A 139 -14.37 -3.25 -16.13
CA ILE A 139 -14.23 -4.09 -17.33
C ILE A 139 -14.75 -5.52 -17.15
N HIS A 140 -14.91 -5.99 -15.91
CA HIS A 140 -15.35 -7.36 -15.66
C HIS A 140 -16.86 -7.57 -15.81
N VAL A 141 -17.61 -6.48 -16.00
CA VAL A 141 -19.04 -6.54 -16.26
C VAL A 141 -19.31 -6.77 -17.74
N GLY A 142 -20.33 -7.58 -18.06
CA GLY A 142 -20.70 -7.87 -19.45
C GLY A 142 -21.15 -6.64 -20.26
N ARG A 143 -21.63 -5.58 -19.60
CA ARG A 143 -22.11 -4.34 -20.23
C ARG A 143 -21.53 -3.11 -19.53
N ILE A 144 -20.29 -2.78 -19.87
CA ILE A 144 -19.55 -1.66 -19.26
C ILE A 144 -20.30 -0.32 -19.39
N TRP A 145 -21.00 -0.08 -20.50
CA TRP A 145 -21.73 1.16 -20.75
C TRP A 145 -22.94 1.35 -19.82
N MET A 146 -23.33 0.33 -19.04
CA MET A 146 -24.38 0.40 -18.03
C MET A 146 -23.85 0.53 -16.60
N VAL A 147 -22.53 0.63 -16.39
CA VAL A 147 -21.94 0.77 -15.04
C VAL A 147 -22.46 2.01 -14.30
N TRP A 148 -22.87 3.06 -15.03
CA TRP A 148 -23.46 4.26 -14.42
C TRP A 148 -24.75 3.98 -13.62
N PHE A 149 -25.46 2.87 -13.87
CA PHE A 149 -26.61 2.44 -13.06
C PHE A 149 -26.25 2.04 -11.63
N MET A 150 -24.96 1.83 -11.32
CA MET A 150 -24.51 1.59 -9.95
C MET A 150 -24.48 2.87 -9.13
N ALA A 151 -24.40 4.04 -9.77
CA ALA A 151 -24.49 5.32 -9.06
C ALA A 151 -25.96 5.61 -8.69
N PRO A 152 -26.24 6.07 -7.46
CA PRO A 152 -27.60 6.41 -7.03
C PRO A 152 -28.04 7.75 -7.63
N VAL A 153 -28.25 7.78 -8.94
CA VAL A 153 -28.68 8.97 -9.69
C VAL A 153 -30.17 8.85 -9.98
N PRO A 154 -31.00 9.88 -9.69
CA PRO A 154 -32.39 9.89 -10.07
C PRO A 154 -32.54 9.66 -11.58
N ASN A 155 -33.34 8.66 -11.96
CA ASN A 155 -33.67 8.37 -13.36
C ASN A 155 -35.19 8.49 -13.59
N PRO A 156 -35.64 8.67 -14.85
CA PRO A 156 -37.07 8.81 -15.16
C PRO A 156 -37.94 7.63 -14.68
N ASN A 157 -37.34 6.46 -14.49
CA ASN A 157 -38.02 5.23 -14.12
C ASN A 157 -38.06 5.01 -12.59
N TRP A 158 -37.51 5.91 -11.78
CA TRP A 158 -37.38 5.78 -10.32
C TRP A 158 -36.71 4.47 -9.86
N ILE A 159 -35.80 3.94 -10.66
CA ILE A 159 -35.06 2.72 -10.36
C ILE A 159 -33.79 3.08 -9.58
N TRP A 160 -33.57 2.40 -8.45
CA TRP A 160 -32.40 2.61 -7.60
C TRP A 160 -31.54 1.35 -7.49
N PRO A 161 -30.25 1.50 -7.17
CA PRO A 161 -29.38 0.35 -6.88
C PRO A 161 -29.85 -0.42 -5.63
N ASN A 162 -29.56 -1.73 -5.59
CA ASN A 162 -29.81 -2.55 -4.41
C ASN A 162 -28.66 -2.41 -3.39
N PHE A 163 -28.90 -1.65 -2.32
CA PHE A 163 -27.94 -1.43 -1.24
C PHE A 163 -27.74 -2.63 -0.30
N ARG A 164 -28.35 -3.79 -0.56
CA ARG A 164 -28.04 -5.03 0.17
C ARG A 164 -26.89 -5.81 -0.44
N SER A 165 -26.50 -5.48 -1.68
CA SER A 165 -25.42 -6.17 -2.39
C SER A 165 -24.06 -5.63 -1.92
N PRO A 166 -23.16 -6.48 -1.42
CA PRO A 166 -21.79 -6.08 -1.08
C PRO A 166 -21.02 -5.42 -2.26
N LEU A 167 -21.23 -5.89 -3.49
CA LEU A 167 -20.69 -5.25 -4.70
C LEU A 167 -21.09 -3.76 -4.84
N MET A 168 -22.26 -3.36 -4.34
CA MET A 168 -22.66 -1.95 -4.33
C MET A 168 -21.86 -1.17 -3.29
N TRP A 169 -21.62 -1.77 -2.13
CA TRP A 169 -20.79 -1.17 -1.09
C TRP A 169 -19.36 -0.99 -1.60
N ASP A 170 -18.84 -1.91 -2.42
CA ASP A 170 -17.53 -1.79 -3.07
C ASP A 170 -17.43 -0.55 -3.97
N VAL A 171 -18.47 -0.21 -4.73
CA VAL A 171 -18.51 1.02 -5.53
C VAL A 171 -18.34 2.26 -4.65
N PHE A 172 -19.03 2.32 -3.50
CA PHE A 172 -18.87 3.42 -2.54
C PHE A 172 -17.52 3.38 -1.83
N ALA A 173 -17.07 2.20 -1.40
CA ALA A 173 -15.83 2.03 -0.66
C ALA A 173 -14.63 2.44 -1.52
N VAL A 174 -14.50 1.93 -2.74
CA VAL A 174 -13.38 2.25 -3.63
C VAL A 174 -13.42 3.71 -4.09
N SER A 175 -14.59 4.27 -4.41
CA SER A 175 -14.70 5.67 -4.84
C SER A 175 -14.38 6.66 -3.72
N THR A 176 -14.89 6.42 -2.51
CA THR A 176 -14.56 7.24 -1.33
C THR A 176 -13.10 7.08 -0.93
N TYR A 177 -12.57 5.85 -0.96
CA TYR A 177 -11.17 5.56 -0.68
C TYR A 177 -10.23 6.28 -1.65
N PHE A 178 -10.52 6.23 -2.95
CA PHE A 178 -9.75 6.94 -3.96
C PHE A 178 -9.79 8.45 -3.72
N THR A 179 -10.98 9.01 -3.51
CA THR A 179 -11.16 10.46 -3.31
C THR A 179 -10.42 10.95 -2.06
N VAL A 180 -10.58 10.28 -0.92
CA VAL A 180 -9.91 10.64 0.33
C VAL A 180 -8.40 10.47 0.20
N SER A 181 -7.93 9.40 -0.46
CA SER A 181 -6.50 9.18 -0.68
C SER A 181 -5.89 10.28 -1.56
N VAL A 182 -6.58 10.72 -2.62
CA VAL A 182 -6.12 11.81 -3.48
C VAL A 182 -6.03 13.11 -2.67
N LEU A 183 -7.07 13.45 -1.90
CA LEU A 183 -7.08 14.64 -1.07
C LEU A 183 -5.96 14.61 -0.01
N PHE A 184 -5.76 13.48 0.64
CA PHE A 184 -4.76 13.31 1.68
C PHE A 184 -3.32 13.42 1.12
N TRP A 185 -3.03 12.70 0.05
CA TRP A 185 -1.73 12.76 -0.64
C TRP A 185 -1.44 14.16 -1.19
N TYR A 186 -2.44 14.77 -1.84
CA TYR A 186 -2.31 16.10 -2.42
C TYR A 186 -2.10 17.16 -1.34
N LEU A 187 -2.89 17.15 -0.26
CA LEU A 187 -2.70 18.07 0.87
C LEU A 187 -1.27 17.95 1.39
N GLY A 188 -0.79 16.72 1.60
CA GLY A 188 0.57 16.45 2.02
C GLY A 188 1.60 17.08 1.08
N LEU A 189 1.37 17.06 -0.24
CA LEU A 189 2.28 17.57 -1.28
C LEU A 189 2.35 19.11 -1.35
N VAL A 190 1.34 19.84 -0.87
CA VAL A 190 1.25 21.31 -1.03
C VAL A 190 2.54 22.05 -0.62
N PRO A 191 3.15 21.78 0.56
CA PRO A 191 4.40 22.45 0.96
C PRO A 191 5.60 22.07 0.10
N ASP A 192 5.66 20.81 -0.37
CA ASP A 192 6.75 20.32 -1.21
C ASP A 192 6.67 20.94 -2.62
N LEU A 193 5.46 21.05 -3.18
CA LEU A 193 5.19 21.72 -4.45
C LEU A 193 5.57 23.20 -4.41
N ALA A 194 5.35 23.88 -3.27
CA ALA A 194 5.81 25.25 -3.07
C ALA A 194 7.35 25.36 -3.13
N THR A 195 8.05 24.39 -2.54
CA THR A 195 9.53 24.32 -2.63
C THR A 195 9.99 24.10 -4.07
N MET A 196 9.32 23.22 -4.81
CA MET A 196 9.62 22.97 -6.24
C MET A 196 9.33 24.20 -7.12
N ARG A 197 8.26 24.95 -6.84
CA ARG A 197 7.92 26.21 -7.50
C ARG A 197 9.05 27.24 -7.35
N ASP A 198 9.54 27.42 -6.14
CA ASP A 198 10.53 28.45 -5.82
C ASP A 198 11.91 28.10 -6.43
N ARG A 199 12.20 26.80 -6.60
CA ARG A 199 13.42 26.31 -7.26
C ARG A 199 13.34 26.18 -8.77
N ALA A 200 12.14 26.07 -9.34
CA ALA A 200 11.95 25.86 -10.77
C ALA A 200 12.57 27.01 -11.61
N LYS A 201 13.49 26.66 -12.52
CA LYS A 201 14.15 27.60 -13.44
C LYS A 201 13.29 27.93 -14.67
N GLY A 202 12.50 26.97 -15.17
CA GLY A 202 11.67 27.15 -16.35
C GLY A 202 10.34 27.83 -16.06
N ARG A 203 9.90 28.77 -16.91
CA ARG A 203 8.62 29.50 -16.76
C ARG A 203 7.41 28.57 -16.70
N VAL A 204 7.38 27.54 -17.55
CA VAL A 204 6.28 26.56 -17.58
C VAL A 204 6.26 25.72 -16.30
N ALA A 205 7.39 25.13 -15.91
CA ALA A 205 7.48 24.33 -14.68
C ALA A 205 7.12 25.17 -13.44
N ARG A 206 7.60 26.42 -13.37
CA ARG A 206 7.25 27.35 -12.29
C ARG A 206 5.75 27.66 -12.27
N ALA A 207 5.13 27.89 -13.43
CA ALA A 207 3.69 28.14 -13.52
C ALA A 207 2.87 26.92 -13.07
N VAL A 208 3.24 25.71 -13.50
CA VAL A 208 2.58 24.46 -13.09
C VAL A 208 2.69 24.26 -11.58
N TYR A 209 3.90 24.32 -11.01
CA TYR A 209 4.05 24.19 -9.56
C TYR A 209 3.41 25.36 -8.79
N TRP A 210 3.33 26.55 -9.36
CA TRP A 210 2.63 27.68 -8.75
C TRP A 210 1.13 27.39 -8.61
N VAL A 211 0.47 26.91 -9.68
CA VAL A 211 -0.94 26.49 -9.64
C VAL A 211 -1.14 25.37 -8.63
N LEU A 212 -0.32 24.32 -8.70
CA LEU A 212 -0.43 23.15 -7.81
C LEU A 212 -0.10 23.46 -6.34
N SER A 213 0.68 24.51 -6.05
CA SER A 213 1.01 24.90 -4.67
C SER A 213 -0.10 25.70 -3.96
N PHE A 214 -1.21 26.04 -4.63
CA PHE A 214 -2.29 26.88 -4.09
C PHE A 214 -1.82 28.14 -3.35
N GLY A 215 -0.75 28.77 -3.83
CA GLY A 215 -0.20 29.98 -3.21
C GLY A 215 0.36 29.76 -1.80
N TRP A 216 0.80 28.55 -1.47
CA TRP A 216 1.45 28.24 -0.19
C TRP A 216 2.69 29.12 0.04
N ARG A 217 2.76 29.73 1.23
CA ARG A 217 3.84 30.63 1.67
C ARG A 217 4.56 30.14 2.93
N GLY A 218 4.05 29.11 3.59
CA GLY A 218 4.61 28.60 4.84
C GLY A 218 4.37 29.50 6.06
N GLY A 219 3.32 30.32 6.06
CA GLY A 219 2.99 31.16 7.21
C GLY A 219 2.47 30.35 8.40
N ASN A 220 2.64 30.85 9.63
CA ASN A 220 2.22 30.18 10.87
C ASN A 220 0.74 29.71 10.82
N ARG A 221 -0.17 30.57 10.35
CA ARG A 221 -1.59 30.23 10.19
C ARG A 221 -1.81 29.06 9.21
N GLN A 222 -1.05 29.02 8.11
CA GLN A 222 -1.15 27.94 7.13
C GLN A 222 -0.68 26.61 7.71
N TRP A 223 0.44 26.60 8.45
CA TRP A 223 0.95 25.41 9.13
C TRP A 223 -0.02 24.87 10.19
N ARG A 224 -0.57 25.74 11.05
CA ARG A 224 -1.56 25.32 12.05
C ARG A 224 -2.79 24.66 11.42
N HIS A 225 -3.31 25.19 10.32
CA HIS A 225 -4.45 24.60 9.62
C HIS A 225 -4.05 23.31 8.87
N TYR A 226 -2.87 23.27 8.28
CA TYR A 226 -2.34 22.08 7.61
C TYR A 226 -2.19 20.90 8.56
N GLU A 227 -1.57 21.10 9.72
CA GLU A 227 -1.38 20.04 10.72
C GLU A 227 -2.71 19.49 11.22
N MET A 228 -3.68 20.37 11.51
CA MET A 228 -5.03 19.96 11.91
C MET A 228 -5.76 19.22 10.79
N ALA A 229 -5.69 19.69 9.55
CA ALA A 229 -6.31 19.03 8.40
C ALA A 229 -5.68 17.65 8.13
N TYR A 230 -4.34 17.55 8.21
CA TYR A 230 -3.62 16.28 8.05
C TYR A 230 -4.00 15.29 9.17
N LEU A 231 -4.10 15.75 10.42
CA LEU A 231 -4.53 14.93 11.54
C LEU A 231 -5.97 14.42 11.39
N VAL A 232 -6.90 15.29 10.99
CA VAL A 232 -8.31 14.92 10.76
C VAL A 232 -8.42 13.91 9.61
N LEU A 233 -7.74 14.15 8.50
CA LEU A 233 -7.73 13.21 7.38
C LEU A 233 -7.08 11.88 7.76
N ALA A 234 -6.02 11.87 8.56
CA ALA A 234 -5.44 10.63 9.10
C ALA A 234 -6.44 9.88 10.00
N GLY A 235 -7.19 10.62 10.83
CA GLY A 235 -8.26 10.10 11.67
C GLY A 235 -9.41 9.48 10.89
N ILE A 236 -9.83 10.09 9.77
CA ILE A 236 -10.89 9.58 8.88
C ILE A 236 -10.37 8.42 8.01
N SER A 237 -9.14 8.51 7.51
CA SER A 237 -8.55 7.50 6.63
C SER A 237 -8.32 6.17 7.33
N THR A 238 -8.04 6.17 8.64
CA THR A 238 -7.79 4.95 9.41
C THR A 238 -8.99 3.98 9.43
N PRO A 239 -10.20 4.37 9.87
CA PRO A 239 -11.38 3.50 9.79
C PRO A 239 -11.77 3.22 8.34
N LEU A 240 -11.54 4.15 7.41
CA LEU A 240 -11.82 3.94 5.99
C LEU A 240 -10.96 2.80 5.40
N VAL A 241 -9.67 2.74 5.73
CA VAL A 241 -8.78 1.67 5.26
C VAL A 241 -9.24 0.31 5.79
N LEU A 242 -9.63 0.24 7.06
CA LEU A 242 -10.14 -0.99 7.66
C LEU A 242 -11.50 -1.38 7.05
N SER A 243 -12.38 -0.43 6.80
CA SER A 243 -13.71 -0.70 6.25
C SER A 243 -13.66 -1.11 4.79
N VAL A 244 -12.88 -0.44 3.93
CA VAL A 244 -12.85 -0.70 2.48
C VAL A 244 -12.44 -2.14 2.19
N HIS A 245 -11.36 -2.62 2.80
CA HIS A 245 -10.91 -3.98 2.56
C HIS A 245 -11.79 -5.03 3.26
N SER A 246 -12.49 -4.65 4.33
CA SER A 246 -13.55 -5.47 4.94
C SER A 246 -14.79 -5.56 4.03
N THR A 247 -15.14 -4.48 3.31
CA THR A 247 -16.24 -4.45 2.34
C THR A 247 -15.97 -5.39 1.17
N VAL A 248 -14.77 -5.30 0.59
CA VAL A 248 -14.31 -6.22 -0.46
C VAL A 248 -14.35 -7.67 0.06
N SER A 249 -14.05 -7.88 1.33
CA SER A 249 -14.15 -9.19 1.96
C SER A 249 -15.61 -9.67 2.15
N PHE A 250 -16.58 -8.76 2.31
CA PHE A 250 -18.00 -9.11 2.46
C PHE A 250 -18.62 -9.66 1.18
N ASP A 251 -18.09 -9.33 0.00
CA ASP A 251 -18.47 -9.95 -1.27
C ASP A 251 -18.42 -11.49 -1.22
N PHE A 252 -17.47 -12.02 -0.45
CA PHE A 252 -17.25 -13.45 -0.31
C PHE A 252 -17.87 -13.97 1.00
N ALA A 253 -17.60 -13.29 2.12
CA ALA A 253 -18.02 -13.75 3.45
C ALA A 253 -19.54 -13.92 3.61
N THR A 254 -20.32 -13.07 2.92
CA THR A 254 -21.78 -13.12 2.95
C THR A 254 -22.39 -14.12 1.96
N SER A 255 -21.57 -14.72 1.08
CA SER A 255 -21.99 -15.81 0.21
C SER A 255 -22.30 -17.06 1.03
N VAL A 256 -23.03 -18.00 0.42
CA VAL A 256 -23.37 -19.30 1.01
C VAL A 256 -22.37 -20.41 0.62
N LEU A 257 -21.37 -20.07 -0.21
CA LEU A 257 -20.42 -21.04 -0.74
C LEU A 257 -19.48 -21.58 0.36
N PRO A 258 -19.19 -22.89 0.36
CA PRO A 258 -18.26 -23.47 1.30
C PRO A 258 -16.85 -22.95 1.04
N GLY A 259 -16.14 -22.57 2.10
CA GLY A 259 -14.83 -21.92 2.02
C GLY A 259 -14.87 -20.42 1.72
N TRP A 260 -16.04 -19.84 1.45
CA TRP A 260 -16.27 -18.38 1.42
C TRP A 260 -17.07 -17.90 2.63
N HIS A 261 -18.09 -18.67 3.05
CA HIS A 261 -18.95 -18.32 4.16
C HIS A 261 -18.22 -18.44 5.51
N THR A 262 -17.48 -17.40 5.90
CA THR A 262 -16.77 -17.36 7.18
C THR A 262 -16.69 -15.95 7.75
N THR A 263 -16.70 -15.86 9.07
CA THR A 263 -16.70 -14.60 9.82
C THR A 263 -15.31 -14.02 10.05
N ILE A 264 -14.25 -14.82 9.81
CA ILE A 264 -12.86 -14.35 10.00
C ILE A 264 -12.35 -13.53 8.82
N PHE A 265 -13.02 -13.59 7.67
CA PHE A 265 -12.56 -12.98 6.42
C PHE A 265 -12.28 -11.47 6.53
N PRO A 266 -13.15 -10.62 7.09
CA PRO A 266 -12.90 -9.17 7.12
C PRO A 266 -11.57 -8.78 7.81
N PRO A 267 -11.27 -9.19 9.06
CA PRO A 267 -9.99 -8.86 9.68
C PRO A 267 -8.80 -9.58 9.03
N TYR A 268 -8.99 -10.80 8.52
CA TYR A 268 -7.95 -11.56 7.83
C TYR A 268 -7.54 -10.89 6.51
N PHE A 269 -8.51 -10.46 5.70
CA PHE A 269 -8.26 -9.77 4.45
C PHE A 269 -7.50 -8.48 4.72
N VAL A 270 -7.87 -7.71 5.76
CA VAL A 270 -7.17 -6.49 6.16
C VAL A 270 -5.71 -6.79 6.54
N ALA A 271 -5.46 -7.83 7.33
CA ALA A 271 -4.09 -8.23 7.68
C ALA A 271 -3.26 -8.60 6.43
N GLY A 272 -3.87 -9.33 5.49
CA GLY A 272 -3.26 -9.66 4.21
C GLY A 272 -2.97 -8.44 3.32
N ALA A 273 -3.86 -7.45 3.30
CA ALA A 273 -3.65 -6.20 2.57
C ALA A 273 -2.43 -5.43 3.12
N ILE A 274 -2.30 -5.36 4.44
CA ILE A 274 -1.17 -4.72 5.10
C ILE A 274 0.13 -5.48 4.77
N PHE A 275 0.10 -6.82 4.86
CA PHE A 275 1.23 -7.67 4.53
C PHE A 275 1.73 -7.48 3.09
N GLY A 276 0.85 -7.64 2.10
CA GLY A 276 1.18 -7.47 0.69
C GLY A 276 1.57 -6.03 0.34
N GLY A 277 0.93 -5.03 0.93
CA GLY A 277 1.27 -3.65 0.64
C GLY A 277 2.62 -3.22 1.22
N PHE A 278 3.01 -3.64 2.44
CA PHE A 278 4.38 -3.40 2.94
C PHE A 278 5.43 -4.09 2.09
N ALA A 279 5.15 -5.31 1.63
CA ALA A 279 6.00 -6.00 0.67
C ALA A 279 6.16 -5.19 -0.63
N MET A 280 5.06 -4.66 -1.19
CA MET A 280 5.13 -3.79 -2.37
C MET A 280 5.96 -2.52 -2.13
N VAL A 281 5.77 -1.83 -1.00
CA VAL A 281 6.60 -0.64 -0.66
C VAL A 281 8.08 -1.01 -0.62
N LEU A 282 8.46 -2.15 0.00
CA LEU A 282 9.85 -2.61 0.00
C LEU A 282 10.36 -2.91 -1.41
N THR A 283 9.56 -3.54 -2.27
CA THR A 283 9.98 -3.84 -3.66
C THR A 283 10.23 -2.58 -4.50
N LEU A 284 9.54 -1.47 -4.22
CA LEU A 284 9.73 -0.20 -4.92
C LEU A 284 10.86 0.64 -4.30
N MET A 285 10.88 0.75 -2.97
CA MET A 285 11.79 1.63 -2.25
C MET A 285 13.21 1.10 -2.18
N LEU A 286 13.43 -0.23 -2.18
CA LEU A 286 14.78 -0.81 -2.14
C LEU A 286 15.60 -0.47 -3.41
N PRO A 287 15.09 -0.67 -4.64
CA PRO A 287 15.77 -0.19 -5.85
C PRO A 287 15.90 1.33 -5.88
N ALA A 288 14.85 2.08 -5.53
CA ALA A 288 14.87 3.54 -5.54
C ALA A 288 15.96 4.10 -4.60
N ARG A 289 16.15 3.48 -3.43
CA ARG A 289 17.23 3.80 -2.48
C ARG A 289 18.61 3.71 -3.11
N SER A 290 18.86 2.65 -3.87
CA SER A 290 20.16 2.40 -4.52
C SER A 290 20.37 3.31 -5.72
N LEU A 291 19.37 3.43 -6.60
CA LEU A 291 19.45 4.20 -7.85
C LEU A 291 19.60 5.70 -7.60
N TYR A 292 18.85 6.24 -6.64
CA TYR A 292 18.89 7.66 -6.29
C TYR A 292 19.82 7.99 -5.11
N LYS A 293 20.58 7.01 -4.61
CA LYS A 293 21.46 7.13 -3.44
C LYS A 293 20.79 7.87 -2.27
N LEU A 294 19.69 7.30 -1.77
CA LEU A 294 18.91 7.84 -0.65
C LEU A 294 19.19 7.09 0.66
N GLN A 295 20.38 6.49 0.81
CA GLN A 295 20.72 5.66 1.96
C GLN A 295 20.67 6.43 3.29
N ASP A 296 20.94 7.73 3.25
CA ASP A 296 21.00 8.60 4.43
C ASP A 296 19.61 9.03 4.92
N VAL A 297 18.60 9.00 4.06
CA VAL A 297 17.21 9.37 4.40
C VAL A 297 16.34 8.11 4.60
N PHE A 298 16.53 7.10 3.76
CA PHE A 298 15.90 5.79 3.90
C PHE A 298 16.96 4.77 4.38
N THR A 299 17.12 4.76 5.70
CA THR A 299 18.19 4.02 6.40
C THR A 299 17.85 2.53 6.60
N TRP A 300 18.83 1.75 7.05
CA TRP A 300 18.62 0.33 7.39
C TRP A 300 17.62 0.11 8.53
N ASP A 301 17.45 1.09 9.41
CA ASP A 301 16.50 0.97 10.52
C ASP A 301 15.05 1.10 10.04
N HIS A 302 14.80 1.90 9.00
CA HIS A 302 13.50 1.94 8.32
C HIS A 302 13.15 0.56 7.72
N ILE A 303 14.10 -0.05 7.01
CA ILE A 303 13.94 -1.38 6.41
C ILE A 303 13.71 -2.45 7.49
N ASP A 304 14.45 -2.40 8.60
CA ASP A 304 14.32 -3.35 9.72
C ASP A 304 12.93 -3.29 10.37
N VAL A 305 12.40 -2.08 10.60
CA VAL A 305 11.04 -1.89 11.15
C VAL A 305 9.97 -2.37 10.18
N MET A 306 10.11 -2.07 8.89
CA MET A 306 9.19 -2.58 7.87
C MET A 306 9.20 -4.11 7.77
N CYS A 307 10.38 -4.75 7.85
CA CYS A 307 10.50 -6.20 7.86
C CYS A 307 9.82 -6.82 9.10
N LYS A 308 9.90 -6.16 10.27
CA LYS A 308 9.20 -6.59 11.48
C LYS A 308 7.68 -6.50 11.33
N LEU A 309 7.17 -5.44 10.69
CA LEU A 309 5.74 -5.30 10.39
C LEU A 309 5.27 -6.37 9.39
N LEU A 310 6.06 -6.63 8.36
CA LEU A 310 5.82 -7.72 7.40
C LEU A 310 5.79 -9.09 8.10
N LEU A 311 6.72 -9.36 9.01
CA LEU A 311 6.73 -10.58 9.82
C LEU A 311 5.49 -10.72 10.72
N LEU A 312 5.12 -9.64 11.42
CA LEU A 312 3.95 -9.62 12.31
C LEU A 312 2.67 -9.95 11.52
N THR A 313 2.45 -9.23 10.43
CA THR A 313 1.25 -9.39 9.60
C THR A 313 1.22 -10.74 8.87
N GLY A 314 2.36 -11.22 8.36
CA GLY A 314 2.46 -12.56 7.80
C GLY A 314 2.16 -13.66 8.81
N SER A 315 2.54 -13.47 10.09
CA SER A 315 2.22 -14.40 11.17
C SER A 315 0.72 -14.39 11.53
N ILE A 316 0.06 -13.22 11.49
CA ILE A 316 -1.39 -13.11 11.66
C ILE A 316 -2.13 -13.81 10.52
N VAL A 317 -1.67 -13.63 9.27
CA VAL A 317 -2.21 -14.33 8.09
C VAL A 317 -2.02 -15.85 8.22
N GLY A 318 -0.83 -16.31 8.62
CA GLY A 318 -0.57 -17.73 8.87
C GLY A 318 -1.45 -18.32 9.98
N TYR A 319 -1.70 -17.57 11.05
CA TYR A 319 -2.67 -17.95 12.08
C TYR A 319 -4.08 -18.12 11.50
N ALA A 320 -4.54 -17.18 10.66
CA ALA A 320 -5.86 -17.27 10.03
C ALA A 320 -5.99 -18.52 9.16
N TYR A 321 -4.97 -18.88 8.36
CA TYR A 321 -4.98 -20.12 7.58
C TYR A 321 -5.10 -21.38 8.45
N CYS A 322 -4.35 -21.43 9.56
CA CYS A 322 -4.43 -22.54 10.49
C CYS A 322 -5.81 -22.63 11.15
N MET A 323 -6.40 -21.48 11.51
CA MET A 323 -7.73 -21.42 12.08
C MET A 323 -8.82 -21.83 11.09
N GLU A 324 -8.73 -21.45 9.83
CA GLU A 324 -9.65 -21.90 8.79
C GLU A 324 -9.61 -23.42 8.63
N PHE A 325 -8.42 -24.01 8.57
CA PHE A 325 -8.26 -25.47 8.51
C PHE A 325 -8.83 -26.15 9.76
N PHE A 326 -8.58 -25.59 10.94
CA PHE A 326 -9.10 -26.10 12.20
C PHE A 326 -10.63 -26.06 12.25
N VAL A 327 -11.24 -24.93 11.87
CA VAL A 327 -12.71 -24.78 11.86
C VAL A 327 -13.35 -25.67 10.81
N ALA A 328 -12.73 -25.86 9.64
CA ALA A 328 -13.22 -26.80 8.63
C ALA A 328 -13.20 -28.25 9.11
N PHE A 329 -12.17 -28.62 9.88
CA PHE A 329 -12.09 -29.94 10.52
C PHE A 329 -13.11 -30.08 11.66
N TYR A 330 -13.28 -29.04 12.49
CA TYR A 330 -14.17 -29.03 13.66
C TYR A 330 -15.65 -28.92 13.29
N GLY A 331 -15.98 -28.17 12.24
CA GLY A 331 -17.33 -27.72 11.90
C GLY A 331 -18.30 -28.80 11.40
N ALA A 332 -17.89 -30.07 11.35
CA ALA A 332 -18.65 -31.26 10.95
C ALA A 332 -19.40 -31.19 9.59
N ASN A 333 -19.33 -30.08 8.86
CA ASN A 333 -19.94 -29.91 7.55
C ASN A 333 -19.10 -30.62 6.49
N PRO A 334 -19.64 -31.65 5.80
CA PRO A 334 -18.88 -32.40 4.81
C PRO A 334 -18.41 -31.55 3.63
N PHE A 335 -19.16 -30.51 3.25
CA PHE A 335 -18.80 -29.62 2.15
C PHE A 335 -17.63 -28.70 2.49
N GLU A 336 -17.60 -28.14 3.70
CA GLU A 336 -16.47 -27.34 4.19
C GLU A 336 -15.21 -28.20 4.30
N ARG A 337 -15.32 -29.38 4.91
CA ARG A 337 -14.20 -30.31 5.01
C ARG A 337 -13.66 -30.70 3.63
N PHE A 338 -14.55 -30.97 2.67
CA PHE A 338 -14.16 -31.26 1.29
C PHE A 338 -13.48 -30.07 0.61
N ALA A 339 -14.00 -28.84 0.77
CA ALA A 339 -13.43 -27.64 0.18
C ALA A 339 -11.97 -27.42 0.62
N PHE A 340 -11.67 -27.59 1.92
CA PHE A 340 -10.31 -27.47 2.43
C PHE A 340 -9.39 -28.62 2.02
N LEU A 341 -9.89 -29.86 1.96
CA LEU A 341 -9.13 -30.98 1.41
C LEU A 341 -8.80 -30.77 -0.08
N ASN A 342 -9.75 -30.23 -0.84
CA ASN A 342 -9.58 -29.91 -2.25
C ASN A 342 -8.55 -28.78 -2.49
N ARG A 343 -8.40 -27.83 -1.56
CA ARG A 343 -7.32 -26.82 -1.61
C ARG A 343 -5.93 -27.48 -1.63
N TYR A 344 -5.66 -28.42 -0.73
CA TYR A 344 -4.30 -28.98 -0.58
C TYR A 344 -4.02 -30.23 -1.41
N PHE A 345 -5.04 -31.05 -1.71
CA PHE A 345 -4.89 -32.32 -2.42
C PHE A 345 -5.65 -32.38 -3.76
N GLY A 346 -6.34 -31.30 -4.14
CA GLY A 346 -7.06 -31.21 -5.40
C GLY A 346 -6.19 -30.79 -6.59
N PRO A 347 -6.82 -30.53 -7.76
CA PRO A 347 -6.12 -30.15 -8.99
C PRO A 347 -5.27 -28.87 -8.89
N TYR A 348 -5.61 -27.98 -7.96
CA TYR A 348 -4.91 -26.71 -7.72
C TYR A 348 -3.97 -26.75 -6.50
N TRP A 349 -3.53 -27.95 -6.07
CA TRP A 349 -2.62 -28.12 -4.93
C TRP A 349 -1.40 -27.19 -5.02
N TRP A 350 -0.81 -27.06 -6.20
CA TRP A 350 0.37 -26.24 -6.45
C TRP A 350 0.16 -24.76 -6.09
N ALA A 351 -1.05 -24.22 -6.29
CA ALA A 351 -1.39 -22.85 -5.94
C ALA A 351 -1.47 -22.68 -4.41
N SER A 352 -2.11 -23.61 -3.71
CA SER A 352 -2.23 -23.56 -2.25
C SER A 352 -0.89 -23.79 -1.53
N TRP A 353 -0.05 -24.71 -2.02
CA TRP A 353 1.29 -24.90 -1.45
C TRP A 353 2.22 -23.72 -1.72
N THR A 354 2.13 -23.10 -2.91
CA THR A 354 2.88 -21.88 -3.22
C THR A 354 2.44 -20.72 -2.35
N MET A 355 1.13 -20.53 -2.17
CA MET A 355 0.55 -19.54 -1.24
C MET A 355 1.10 -19.75 0.18
N PHE A 356 1.01 -20.97 0.71
CA PHE A 356 1.45 -21.27 2.08
C PHE A 356 2.96 -21.06 2.26
N ALA A 357 3.78 -21.51 1.30
CA ALA A 357 5.23 -21.30 1.35
C ALA A 357 5.60 -19.81 1.31
N CYS A 358 4.98 -19.05 0.40
CA CYS A 358 5.28 -17.63 0.22
C CYS A 358 4.77 -16.74 1.36
N ASN A 359 3.58 -17.01 1.90
CA ASN A 359 2.97 -16.16 2.93
C ASN A 359 3.31 -16.59 4.36
N VAL A 360 3.49 -17.89 4.61
CA VAL A 360 3.76 -18.39 5.97
C VAL A 360 5.24 -18.64 6.18
N ILE A 361 5.92 -19.35 5.29
CA ILE A 361 7.31 -19.79 5.51
C ILE A 361 8.31 -18.67 5.24
N MET A 362 8.22 -18.00 4.07
CA MET A 362 9.20 -16.98 3.67
C MET A 362 9.31 -15.80 4.66
N PRO A 363 8.21 -15.25 5.21
CA PRO A 363 8.31 -14.15 6.17
C PRO A 363 9.02 -14.53 7.47
N GLN A 364 9.00 -15.80 7.89
CA GLN A 364 9.68 -16.23 9.13
C GLN A 364 11.21 -16.07 9.06
N LEU A 365 11.79 -16.00 7.86
CA LEU A 365 13.19 -15.65 7.69
C LEU A 365 13.51 -14.28 8.29
N MET A 366 12.52 -13.38 8.37
CA MET A 366 12.67 -12.05 8.95
C MET A 366 12.85 -12.06 10.48
N TRP A 367 12.76 -13.20 11.19
CA TRP A 367 13.20 -13.28 12.59
C TRP A 367 14.70 -13.04 12.74
N VAL A 368 15.49 -13.48 11.76
CA VAL A 368 16.95 -13.37 11.79
C VAL A 368 17.39 -11.98 11.36
N ARG A 369 18.05 -11.24 12.27
CA ARG A 369 18.51 -9.87 12.01
C ARG A 369 19.46 -9.77 10.82
N ALA A 370 20.28 -10.79 10.57
CA ALA A 370 21.19 -10.82 9.42
C ALA A 370 20.44 -10.78 8.08
N PHE A 371 19.29 -11.45 7.98
CA PHE A 371 18.46 -11.43 6.77
C PHE A 371 17.74 -10.10 6.59
N ARG A 372 17.26 -9.47 7.67
CA ARG A 372 16.64 -8.13 7.60
C ARG A 372 17.61 -7.02 7.18
N ARG A 373 18.91 -7.19 7.40
CA ARG A 373 19.97 -6.25 6.98
C ARG A 373 20.61 -6.58 5.63
N ASN A 374 20.08 -7.56 4.91
CA ASN A 374 20.53 -7.90 3.57
C ASN A 374 19.47 -7.51 2.53
N TRP A 375 19.80 -6.55 1.66
CA TRP A 375 18.83 -6.02 0.69
C TRP A 375 18.30 -7.09 -0.27
N VAL A 376 19.12 -8.07 -0.67
CA VAL A 376 18.72 -9.14 -1.59
C VAL A 376 17.68 -10.04 -0.94
N MET A 377 17.90 -10.41 0.34
CA MET A 377 16.98 -11.25 1.08
C MET A 377 15.64 -10.54 1.32
N VAL A 378 15.68 -9.26 1.72
CA VAL A 378 14.44 -8.48 1.92
C VAL A 378 13.67 -8.33 0.61
N PHE A 379 14.36 -8.04 -0.49
CA PHE A 379 13.74 -7.92 -1.81
C PHE A 379 13.10 -9.25 -2.26
N PHE A 380 13.82 -10.36 -2.11
CA PHE A 380 13.31 -11.68 -2.45
C PHE A 380 12.08 -12.07 -1.63
N VAL A 381 12.12 -11.92 -0.30
CA VAL A 381 10.98 -12.22 0.57
C VAL A 381 9.79 -11.31 0.28
N SER A 382 10.02 -10.05 -0.05
CA SER A 382 8.94 -9.12 -0.43
C SER A 382 8.30 -9.51 -1.77
N MET A 383 9.08 -9.98 -2.74
CA MET A 383 8.53 -10.52 -3.99
C MET A 383 7.72 -11.81 -3.75
N CYS A 384 8.23 -12.72 -2.90
CA CYS A 384 7.47 -13.90 -2.49
C CYS A 384 6.16 -13.52 -1.81
N ALA A 385 6.16 -12.56 -0.87
CA ALA A 385 4.96 -12.08 -0.20
C ALA A 385 3.92 -11.53 -1.20
N ASN A 386 4.34 -10.72 -2.17
CA ASN A 386 3.45 -10.22 -3.23
C ASN A 386 2.85 -11.37 -4.06
N ALA A 387 3.67 -12.32 -4.50
CA ALA A 387 3.21 -13.47 -5.27
C ALA A 387 2.27 -14.36 -4.44
N GLY A 388 2.60 -14.62 -3.18
CA GLY A 388 1.80 -15.41 -2.26
C GLY A 388 0.44 -14.78 -1.98
N MET A 389 0.37 -13.46 -1.80
CA MET A 389 -0.90 -12.75 -1.64
C MET A 389 -1.77 -12.80 -2.90
N TRP A 390 -1.18 -12.81 -4.10
CA TRP A 390 -1.94 -13.04 -5.32
C TRP A 390 -2.50 -14.47 -5.37
N PHE A 391 -1.67 -15.47 -5.06
CA PHE A 391 -2.12 -16.86 -4.97
C PHE A 391 -3.17 -17.07 -3.89
N GLU A 392 -3.11 -16.36 -2.77
CA GLU A 392 -4.13 -16.39 -1.73
C GLU A 392 -5.51 -16.03 -2.29
N ARG A 393 -5.61 -14.91 -3.03
CA ARG A 393 -6.87 -14.49 -3.65
C ARG A 393 -7.32 -15.52 -4.70
N PHE A 394 -6.41 -16.01 -5.53
CA PHE A 394 -6.71 -17.04 -6.52
C PHE A 394 -7.26 -18.33 -5.87
N VAL A 395 -6.62 -18.78 -4.78
CA VAL A 395 -7.01 -19.97 -4.00
C VAL A 395 -8.38 -19.79 -3.39
N ILE A 396 -8.65 -18.65 -2.75
CA ILE A 396 -9.96 -18.38 -2.16
C ILE A 396 -11.03 -18.42 -3.25
N PHE A 397 -10.83 -17.71 -4.37
CA PHE A 397 -11.88 -17.52 -5.37
C PHE A 397 -12.07 -18.73 -6.28
N VAL A 398 -11.02 -19.18 -6.97
CA VAL A 398 -11.14 -20.23 -7.98
C VAL A 398 -11.33 -21.60 -7.34
N ILE A 399 -10.60 -21.92 -6.26
CA ILE A 399 -10.66 -23.26 -5.66
C ILE A 399 -11.99 -23.50 -4.93
N SER A 400 -12.63 -22.46 -4.42
CA SER A 400 -13.95 -22.60 -3.77
C SER A 400 -15.11 -22.61 -4.79
N LEU A 401 -14.91 -22.06 -6.00
CA LEU A 401 -15.93 -22.05 -7.07
C LEU A 401 -15.87 -23.27 -8.00
N HIS A 402 -14.68 -23.81 -8.29
CA HIS A 402 -14.54 -24.86 -9.30
C HIS A 402 -15.12 -26.20 -8.84
N ARG A 403 -15.21 -26.41 -7.52
CA ARG A 403 -15.80 -27.57 -6.86
C ARG A 403 -16.59 -27.13 -5.63
N ASP A 404 -17.88 -26.93 -5.83
CA ASP A 404 -18.85 -26.53 -4.81
C ASP A 404 -19.77 -27.72 -4.42
N PHE A 405 -21.02 -27.43 -4.07
CA PHE A 405 -22.02 -28.40 -3.61
C PHE A 405 -22.32 -29.53 -4.61
N LEU A 406 -22.36 -29.25 -5.92
CA LEU A 406 -22.88 -30.20 -6.92
C LEU A 406 -21.75 -30.74 -7.80
N PRO A 407 -21.42 -32.05 -7.71
CA PRO A 407 -20.39 -32.64 -8.55
C PRO A 407 -20.60 -32.49 -10.06
N SER A 408 -21.86 -32.40 -10.51
CA SER A 408 -22.20 -32.19 -11.92
C SER A 408 -21.79 -30.82 -12.46
N ALA A 409 -21.63 -29.83 -11.57
CA ALA A 409 -21.21 -28.48 -11.94
C ALA A 409 -19.68 -28.34 -11.95
N TRP A 410 -18.93 -29.31 -11.44
CA TRP A 410 -17.49 -29.17 -11.28
C TRP A 410 -16.77 -28.99 -12.63
N ARG A 411 -15.97 -27.94 -12.74
CA ARG A 411 -15.14 -27.65 -13.92
C ARG A 411 -13.77 -27.16 -13.51
N MET A 412 -12.89 -27.01 -14.50
CA MET A 412 -11.58 -26.39 -14.32
C MET A 412 -11.58 -25.00 -14.95
N TYR A 413 -10.79 -24.10 -14.37
CA TYR A 413 -10.48 -22.80 -14.93
C TYR A 413 -9.07 -22.81 -15.52
N TYR A 414 -8.96 -22.34 -16.75
CA TYR A 414 -7.68 -22.11 -17.43
C TYR A 414 -7.67 -20.65 -17.91
N PRO A 415 -6.71 -19.83 -17.47
CA PRO A 415 -6.62 -18.44 -17.92
C PRO A 415 -6.31 -18.40 -19.41
N THR A 416 -6.95 -17.50 -20.13
CA THR A 416 -6.59 -17.21 -21.52
C THR A 416 -5.41 -16.23 -21.56
N TRP A 417 -4.82 -16.05 -22.74
CA TRP A 417 -3.78 -15.04 -22.92
C TRP A 417 -4.28 -13.64 -22.53
N VAL A 418 -5.55 -13.33 -22.76
CA VAL A 418 -6.14 -12.03 -22.41
C VAL A 418 -6.20 -11.83 -20.89
N ASP A 419 -6.51 -12.87 -20.10
CA ASP A 419 -6.44 -12.79 -18.62
C ASP A 419 -5.03 -12.39 -18.16
N VAL A 420 -4.02 -13.09 -18.70
CA VAL A 420 -2.61 -12.92 -18.30
C VAL A 420 -2.07 -11.56 -18.72
N PHE A 421 -2.30 -11.15 -19.97
CA PHE A 421 -1.77 -9.90 -20.49
C PHE A 421 -2.54 -8.67 -20.00
N THR A 422 -3.82 -8.80 -19.64
CA THR A 422 -4.53 -7.73 -18.92
C THR A 422 -3.89 -7.51 -17.56
N PHE A 423 -3.57 -8.58 -16.82
CA PHE A 423 -2.87 -8.47 -15.54
C PHE A 423 -1.47 -7.87 -15.67
N ALA A 424 -0.65 -8.40 -16.58
CA ALA A 424 0.67 -7.84 -16.87
C ALA A 424 0.58 -6.36 -17.29
N GLY A 425 -0.44 -6.02 -18.08
CA GLY A 425 -0.78 -4.66 -18.47
C GLY A 425 -1.03 -3.72 -17.29
N THR A 426 -1.73 -4.18 -16.24
CA THR A 426 -1.94 -3.37 -15.03
C THR A 426 -0.65 -3.08 -14.27
N PHE A 427 0.32 -4.01 -14.23
CA PHE A 427 1.67 -3.70 -13.73
C PHE A 427 2.39 -2.66 -14.60
N GLY A 428 2.21 -2.74 -15.92
CA GLY A 428 2.70 -1.73 -16.85
C GLY A 428 2.14 -0.33 -16.52
N ILE A 429 0.83 -0.22 -16.32
CA ILE A 429 0.15 1.03 -15.94
C ILE A 429 0.69 1.55 -14.60
N PHE A 430 0.71 0.69 -13.58
CA PHE A 430 1.20 1.02 -12.25
C PHE A 430 2.64 1.55 -12.26
N LEU A 431 3.57 0.81 -12.88
CA LEU A 431 4.97 1.20 -12.95
C LEU A 431 5.18 2.45 -13.80
N THR A 432 4.41 2.62 -14.88
CA THR A 432 4.46 3.85 -15.69
C THR A 432 4.05 5.06 -14.87
N LEU A 433 2.93 4.99 -14.17
CA LEU A 433 2.47 6.07 -13.28
C LEU A 433 3.45 6.35 -12.14
N PHE A 434 4.03 5.31 -11.55
CA PHE A 434 5.03 5.44 -10.49
C PHE A 434 6.34 6.07 -10.98
N LEU A 435 6.82 5.70 -12.17
CA LEU A 435 8.01 6.31 -12.79
C LEU A 435 7.77 7.78 -13.18
N LEU A 436 6.56 8.12 -13.64
CA LEU A 436 6.16 9.51 -13.88
C LEU A 436 6.12 10.30 -12.57
N PHE A 437 5.58 9.71 -11.51
CA PHE A 437 5.58 10.32 -10.17
C PHE A 437 7.00 10.66 -9.70
N ILE A 438 7.93 9.70 -9.74
CA ILE A 438 9.34 9.94 -9.35
C ILE A 438 9.97 11.07 -10.19
N ARG A 439 9.57 11.20 -11.46
CA ARG A 439 10.12 12.20 -12.37
C ARG A 439 9.59 13.61 -12.10
N PHE A 440 8.31 13.76 -11.76
CA PHE A 440 7.63 15.06 -11.72
C PHE A 440 7.29 15.54 -10.31
N LEU A 441 7.33 14.67 -9.31
CA LEU A 441 6.97 14.99 -7.94
C LEU A 441 8.05 14.47 -6.97
N PRO A 442 8.24 15.13 -5.82
CA PRO A 442 9.20 14.69 -4.83
C PRO A 442 8.74 13.37 -4.21
N MET A 443 9.59 12.35 -4.27
CA MET A 443 9.30 11.00 -3.75
C MET A 443 9.28 10.94 -2.21
N VAL A 444 9.94 11.89 -1.55
CA VAL A 444 10.07 11.98 -0.09
C VAL A 444 9.50 13.31 0.37
N ALA A 445 8.75 13.33 1.48
CA ALA A 445 8.16 14.54 2.03
C ALA A 445 9.24 15.44 2.65
N MET A 446 9.69 16.47 1.93
CA MET A 446 10.79 17.33 2.37
C MET A 446 10.44 18.09 3.65
N SER A 447 9.20 18.58 3.74
CA SER A 447 8.71 19.28 4.92
C SER A 447 8.74 18.41 6.18
N GLU A 448 8.25 17.17 6.08
CA GLU A 448 8.15 16.27 7.23
C GLU A 448 9.51 15.71 7.66
N VAL A 449 10.40 15.41 6.70
CA VAL A 449 11.76 14.95 7.04
C VAL A 449 12.54 16.05 7.75
N LYS A 450 12.42 17.31 7.33
CA LYS A 450 13.04 18.44 8.04
C LYS A 450 12.50 18.58 9.47
N GLY A 451 11.21 18.33 9.68
CA GLY A 451 10.58 18.40 11.01
C GLY A 451 11.01 17.32 11.99
N VAL A 452 11.72 16.26 11.55
CA VAL A 452 12.25 15.21 12.43
C VAL A 452 13.76 15.32 12.66
N LEU A 453 14.44 16.29 12.03
CA LEU A 453 15.85 16.56 12.31
C LEU A 453 16.03 17.13 13.72
N PRO A 454 17.20 16.90 14.36
CA PRO A 454 17.52 17.53 15.64
C PRO A 454 17.36 19.05 15.61
N GLU A 455 17.81 19.69 14.52
CA GLU A 455 17.73 21.15 14.31
C GLU A 455 16.29 21.73 14.33
N ALA A 456 15.27 20.90 14.13
CA ALA A 456 13.88 21.34 14.19
C ALA A 456 13.30 21.35 15.62
N ASP A 457 14.02 20.79 16.59
CA ASP A 457 13.64 20.83 18.00
C ASP A 457 13.98 22.22 18.58
N PRO A 458 13.01 22.94 19.19
CA PRO A 458 13.28 24.20 19.87
C PRO A 458 14.34 24.10 20.98
N HIS A 459 14.63 22.90 21.48
CA HIS A 459 15.66 22.62 22.48
C HIS A 459 16.98 22.13 21.88
N TYR A 460 17.17 22.24 20.56
CA TYR A 460 18.44 21.91 19.93
C TYR A 460 19.47 23.01 20.14
N TYR A 461 20.58 22.63 20.78
CA TYR A 461 21.76 23.47 20.91
C TYR A 461 22.85 22.88 20.01
N PRO A 462 23.39 23.65 19.03
CA PRO A 462 24.49 23.15 18.21
C PRO A 462 25.68 22.83 19.13
N PRO A 463 26.37 21.69 18.93
CA PRO A 463 27.59 21.41 19.65
C PRO A 463 28.57 22.56 19.40
N THR A 464 29.07 23.18 20.46
CA THR A 464 30.00 24.31 20.38
C THR A 464 31.24 23.88 19.61
N GLU A 465 31.52 24.55 18.48
CA GLU A 465 32.77 24.37 17.74
C GLU A 465 33.93 24.93 18.57
N GLY A 466 34.53 24.08 19.41
CA GLY A 466 35.70 24.40 20.22
C GLY A 466 35.47 24.19 21.72
N GLY A 467 35.82 22.99 22.20
CA GLY A 467 35.86 22.67 23.61
C GLY A 467 36.11 21.18 23.79
N GLY A 468 37.36 20.82 24.11
CA GLY A 468 37.70 19.46 24.53
C GLY A 468 36.95 19.09 25.81
N GLU A 469 36.89 17.78 26.09
CA GLU A 469 36.48 17.15 27.35
C GLU A 469 36.12 18.13 28.49
N GLU A 470 34.90 18.68 28.48
CA GLU A 470 34.33 19.26 29.69
C GLU A 470 33.59 18.14 30.42
N THR A 471 34.36 17.49 31.29
CA THR A 471 33.85 16.80 32.48
C THR A 471 32.67 17.56 33.05
N VAL A 472 31.54 16.86 33.15
CA VAL A 472 30.38 17.22 33.96
C VAL A 472 30.85 17.70 35.32
N LYS A 473 30.90 19.02 35.53
CA LYS A 473 31.01 19.58 36.87
C LYS A 473 29.61 19.60 37.45
N GLU A 474 29.38 18.67 38.36
CA GLU A 474 28.33 18.75 39.37
C GLU A 474 28.33 20.16 39.98
N ILE A 475 27.26 20.91 39.75
CA ILE A 475 26.98 22.11 40.54
C ILE A 475 26.07 21.65 41.68
N HIS A 476 26.69 21.34 42.82
CA HIS A 476 26.03 21.34 44.11
C HIS A 476 25.93 22.79 44.60
N ALA A 477 24.71 23.31 44.73
CA ALA A 477 24.33 24.35 45.67
C ALA A 477 22.83 24.23 45.98
#